data_AF-A0A956STN4-F1
#
_entry.id   AF-A0A956STN4-F1
#
_cell.length_a   1.000
_cell.length_b   1.000
_cell.length_c   1.000
_cell.angle_alpha   90.00
_cell.angle_beta   90.00
_cell.angle_gamma   90.00
#
_symmetry.space_group_name_H-M   'P 1'
#
loop_
_entity.id
_entity.type
_entity.pdbx_description
1 polymer ?
#
loop_
_entity_poly.entity_id
_entity_poly.type
_entity_poly.pdbx_seq_one_letter_code
_entity_poly.pdbx_strand_id
1 'polypeptide(L)'
;MPKVPIGSAEVGMLLAEPVMNARGQLLAKAGLAITEATLKAFAAAGVTAIEIVDPAERAAALEEALKSLGDRFSRVQEDPMMVAMRDRIETKYRAGWLE
;
A
#
# COMPACT_ATOMS: atom_id res chain seq x y z
N MET A 1 -7.38 -10.73 2.02
CA MET A 1 -6.53 -10.09 3.06
C MET A 1 -6.04 -11.15 4.03
N PRO A 2 -4.74 -11.53 3.98
CA PRO A 2 -4.16 -12.49 4.91
C PRO A 2 -3.89 -11.87 6.29
N LYS A 3 -4.16 -12.66 7.33
CA LYS A 3 -3.82 -12.33 8.72
C LYS A 3 -2.44 -12.87 9.05
N VAL A 4 -1.55 -11.99 9.48
CA VAL A 4 -0.13 -12.29 9.75
C VAL A 4 0.18 -12.02 11.22
N PRO A 5 0.78 -12.98 11.96
CA PRO A 5 1.29 -12.74 13.31
C PRO A 5 2.34 -11.63 13.32
N ILE A 6 2.37 -10.78 14.35
CA ILE A 6 3.36 -9.68 14.43
C ILE A 6 4.81 -10.19 14.33
N GLY A 7 5.11 -11.37 14.88
CA GLY A 7 6.45 -11.97 14.80
C GLY A 7 6.85 -12.46 13.40
N SER A 8 5.90 -12.57 12.47
CA SER A 8 6.12 -12.99 11.08
C SER A 8 5.82 -11.86 10.09
N ALA A 9 5.46 -10.68 10.58
CA ALA A 9 5.21 -9.52 9.73
C ALA A 9 6.53 -8.88 9.30
N GLU A 10 6.62 -8.53 8.03
CA GLU A 10 7.83 -7.95 7.44
C GLU A 10 7.68 -6.46 7.18
N VAL A 11 8.81 -5.76 7.19
CA VAL A 11 8.89 -4.35 6.83
C VAL A 11 8.50 -4.17 5.36
N GLY A 12 7.68 -3.14 5.08
CA GLY A 12 7.20 -2.82 3.74
C GLY A 12 5.84 -3.44 3.38
N MET A 13 5.33 -4.39 4.17
CA MET A 13 3.93 -4.84 4.05
C MET A 13 2.96 -3.68 4.37
N LEU A 14 1.77 -3.70 3.80
CA LEU A 14 0.76 -2.66 4.01
C LEU A 14 -0.38 -3.20 4.87
N LEU A 15 -0.84 -2.41 5.84
CA LEU A 15 -2.00 -2.77 6.64
C LEU A 15 -3.27 -2.75 5.78
N ALA A 16 -4.00 -3.86 5.77
CA ALA A 16 -5.30 -3.95 5.10
C ALA A 16 -6.40 -3.24 5.92
N GLU A 17 -6.32 -3.34 7.25
CA GLU A 17 -7.30 -2.76 8.17
C GLU A 17 -6.64 -1.86 9.22
N PRO A 18 -7.40 -0.94 9.82
CA PRO A 18 -6.94 -0.18 10.97
C PRO A 18 -6.58 -1.11 12.14
N VAL A 19 -5.40 -0.92 12.73
CA VAL A 19 -4.97 -1.71 13.89
C VAL A 19 -5.41 -0.98 15.16
N MET A 20 -6.14 -1.68 16.02
CA MET A 20 -6.60 -1.17 17.32
C MET A 20 -6.00 -2.00 18.46
N ASN A 21 -5.80 -1.38 19.62
CA ASN A 21 -5.44 -2.13 20.84
C ASN A 21 -6.70 -2.66 21.56
N ALA A 22 -6.49 -3.47 22.61
CA ALA A 22 -7.58 -4.05 23.41
C ALA A 22 -8.49 -3.01 24.10
N ARG A 23 -8.05 -1.74 24.19
CA ARG A 23 -8.84 -0.63 24.74
C ARG A 23 -9.63 0.13 23.66
N GLY A 24 -9.62 -0.35 22.42
CA GLY A 24 -10.26 0.29 21.27
C GLY A 24 -9.54 1.54 20.76
N GLN A 25 -8.29 1.78 21.17
CA GLN A 25 -7.50 2.90 20.65
C GLN A 25 -6.89 2.53 19.29
N LEU A 26 -7.07 3.42 18.31
CA LEU A 26 -6.47 3.30 17.00
C LEU A 26 -4.95 3.50 17.09
N LEU A 27 -4.19 2.47 16.71
CA LEU A 27 -2.72 2.50 16.67
C LEU A 27 -2.20 2.89 15.28
N ALA A 28 -2.83 2.39 14.23
CA ALA A 28 -2.46 2.66 12.85
C ALA A 28 -3.69 2.59 11.93
N LYS A 29 -3.67 3.40 10.88
CA LYS A 29 -4.70 3.37 9.83
C LYS A 29 -4.39 2.27 8.81
N ALA A 30 -5.42 1.81 8.11
CA ALA A 30 -5.26 1.03 6.89
C ALA A 30 -4.39 1.80 5.86
N GLY A 31 -3.69 1.07 4.98
CA GLY A 31 -2.77 1.64 4.00
C GLY A 31 -1.42 2.07 4.59
N LEU A 32 -1.20 1.96 5.90
CA LEU A 32 0.10 2.27 6.49
C LEU A 32 1.11 1.16 6.18
N ALA A 33 2.28 1.55 5.66
CA ALA A 33 3.41 0.64 5.49
C ALA A 33 4.04 0.27 6.83
N ILE A 34 4.30 -1.02 7.02
CA ILE A 34 4.96 -1.56 8.20
C ILE A 34 6.43 -1.15 8.18
N THR A 35 6.84 -0.53 9.27
CA THR A 35 8.23 -0.22 9.63
C THR A 35 8.63 -1.00 10.88
N GLU A 36 9.93 -1.07 11.16
CA GLU A 36 10.40 -1.65 12.43
C GLU A 36 9.81 -0.93 13.66
N ALA A 37 9.65 0.39 13.58
CA ALA A 37 9.07 1.20 14.64
C ALA A 37 7.61 0.81 14.91
N THR A 38 6.81 0.61 13.85
CA THR A 38 5.42 0.18 13.99
C THR A 38 5.31 -1.23 14.55
N LEU A 39 6.17 -2.18 14.14
CA LEU A 39 6.15 -3.54 14.70
C LEU A 39 6.45 -3.53 16.20
N LYS A 40 7.45 -2.75 16.63
CA LYS A 40 7.76 -2.56 18.05
C LYS A 40 6.59 -1.94 18.81
N ALA A 41 5.94 -0.92 18.24
CA ALA A 41 4.77 -0.29 18.85
C ALA A 41 3.58 -1.25 18.98
N PHE A 42 3.30 -2.06 17.96
CA PHE A 42 2.23 -3.06 17.98
C PHE A 42 2.48 -4.15 19.02
N ALA A 43 3.71 -4.67 19.09
CA ALA A 43 4.10 -5.65 20.11
C ALA A 43 3.95 -5.08 21.53
N ALA A 44 4.43 -3.85 21.76
CA ALA A 44 4.29 -3.17 23.06
C ALA A 44 2.83 -2.89 23.44
N ALA A 45 1.96 -2.68 22.45
CA ALA A 45 0.52 -2.47 22.66
C ALA A 45 -0.28 -3.78 22.78
N GLY A 46 0.37 -4.94 22.73
CA GLY A 46 -0.27 -6.26 22.87
C GLY A 46 -1.01 -6.75 21.63
N VAL A 47 -0.71 -6.19 20.45
CA VAL A 47 -1.25 -6.68 19.17
C VAL A 47 -0.55 -8.00 18.83
N THR A 48 -1.31 -9.06 18.59
CA THR A 48 -0.77 -10.40 18.31
C THR A 48 -0.68 -10.70 16.81
N ALA A 49 -1.59 -10.13 16.02
CA ALA A 49 -1.67 -10.30 14.58
C ALA A 49 -2.27 -9.06 13.93
N ILE A 50 -1.93 -8.87 12.66
CA ILE A 50 -2.38 -7.77 11.81
C ILE A 50 -2.90 -8.33 10.49
N GLU A 51 -3.77 -7.58 9.83
CA GLU A 51 -4.22 -7.90 8.49
C GLU A 51 -3.41 -7.07 7.50
N ILE A 52 -2.85 -7.74 6.49
CA ILE A 52 -2.07 -7.07 5.46
C ILE A 52 -2.78 -7.14 4.11
N VAL A 53 -2.49 -6.17 3.25
CA VAL A 53 -2.82 -6.27 1.83
C VAL A 53 -1.97 -7.40 1.25
N ASP A 54 -2.61 -8.34 0.55
CA ASP A 54 -1.89 -9.44 -0.10
C ASP A 54 -0.95 -8.85 -1.16
N PRO A 55 0.37 -9.16 -1.13
CA PRO A 55 1.31 -8.69 -2.13
C PRO A 55 0.88 -9.00 -3.57
N ALA A 56 0.25 -10.16 -3.80
CA ALA A 56 -0.26 -10.54 -5.12
C ALA A 56 -1.46 -9.69 -5.54
N GLU A 57 -2.38 -9.43 -4.60
CA GLU A 57 -3.54 -8.55 -4.82
C GLU A 57 -3.09 -7.11 -5.10
N ARG A 58 -2.09 -6.62 -4.36
CA ARG A 58 -1.48 -5.31 -4.59
C ARG A 58 -0.81 -5.20 -5.95
N ALA A 59 -0.07 -6.24 -6.35
CA ALA A 59 0.57 -6.28 -7.66
C ALA A 59 -0.46 -6.24 -8.79
N ALA A 60 -1.53 -7.02 -8.67
CA ALA A 60 -2.64 -7.02 -9.63
C ALA A 60 -3.35 -5.66 -9.70
N ALA A 61 -3.62 -5.03 -8.55
CA ALA A 61 -4.23 -3.70 -8.50
C ALA A 61 -3.34 -2.62 -9.13
N LEU A 62 -2.02 -2.68 -8.89
CA LEU A 62 -1.06 -1.79 -9.54
C LEU A 62 -1.04 -1.99 -11.06
N GLU A 63 -1.03 -3.23 -11.53
CA GLU A 63 -1.05 -3.55 -12.96
C GLU A 63 -2.30 -3.00 -13.64
N GLU A 64 -3.47 -3.19 -13.04
CA GLU A 64 -4.74 -2.66 -13.56
C GLU A 64 -4.75 -1.12 -13.56
N ALA A 65 -4.22 -0.48 -12.52
CA ALA A 65 -4.09 0.98 -12.46
C ALA A 65 -3.17 1.52 -13.56
N LEU A 66 -2.04 0.85 -13.82
CA LEU A 66 -1.11 1.21 -14.88
C LEU A 66 -1.71 0.99 -16.28
N LYS A 67 -2.49 -0.08 -16.47
CA LYS A 67 -3.23 -0.33 -17.70
C LYS A 67 -4.27 0.75 -17.97
N SER A 68 -5.09 1.08 -16.98
CA SER A 68 -6.07 2.16 -17.05
C SER A 68 -5.42 3.52 -17.34
N LEU A 69 -4.25 3.79 -16.74
CA LEU A 69 -3.45 4.97 -17.06
C LEU A 69 -3.00 4.96 -18.52
N GLY A 70 -2.49 3.84 -19.02
CA GLY A 70 -2.13 3.66 -20.42
C GLY A 70 -3.29 3.95 -21.37
N ASP A 71 -4.48 3.40 -21.07
CA ASP A 71 -5.69 3.59 -21.86
C ASP A 71 -6.12 5.06 -21.92
N ARG A 72 -6.04 5.78 -20.78
CA ARG A 72 -6.37 7.22 -20.70
C ARG A 72 -5.43 8.09 -21.51
N PHE A 73 -4.15 7.71 -21.60
CA PHE A 73 -3.13 8.45 -22.35
C PHE A 73 -2.93 7.92 -23.79
N SER A 74 -3.71 6.91 -24.21
CA SER A 74 -3.56 6.25 -25.50
C SER A 74 -3.65 7.18 -26.71
N ARG A 75 -4.43 8.27 -26.61
CA ARG A 75 -4.68 9.25 -27.69
C ARG A 75 -3.70 10.42 -27.73
N VAL A 76 -2.80 10.52 -26.76
CA VAL A 76 -1.91 11.68 -26.57
C VAL A 76 -0.43 11.26 -26.50
N GLN A 77 -0.09 10.13 -27.12
CA GLN A 77 1.26 9.57 -27.08
C GLN A 77 2.30 10.40 -27.84
N GLU A 78 1.85 11.26 -28.76
CA GLU A 78 2.72 12.15 -29.54
C GLU A 78 2.92 13.52 -28.89
N ASP A 79 2.17 13.86 -27.84
CA ASP A 79 2.33 15.10 -27.08
C ASP A 79 3.38 14.91 -25.98
N PRO A 80 4.57 15.54 -26.08
CA PRO A 80 5.65 15.36 -25.12
C PRO A 80 5.28 15.75 -23.69
N MET A 81 4.39 16.74 -23.51
CA MET A 81 3.92 17.17 -22.20
C MET A 81 3.02 16.11 -21.57
N MET A 82 2.13 15.51 -22.35
CA MET A 82 1.23 14.47 -21.88
C MET A 82 1.98 13.17 -21.55
N VAL A 83 3.01 12.83 -22.34
CA VAL A 83 3.93 11.72 -22.05
C VAL A 83 4.65 11.96 -20.71
N ALA A 84 5.24 13.13 -20.51
CA ALA A 84 5.93 13.46 -19.26
C ALA A 84 4.97 13.43 -18.05
N MET A 85 3.71 13.82 -18.24
CA MET A 85 2.68 13.75 -17.19
C MET A 85 2.35 12.29 -16.83
N ARG A 86 2.12 11.43 -17.84
CA ARG A 86 1.87 10.00 -17.64
C ARG A 86 3.02 9.36 -16.86
N ASP A 87 4.26 9.58 -17.27
CA ASP A 87 5.43 8.95 -16.66
C ASP A 87 5.60 9.38 -15.18
N ARG A 88 5.26 10.64 -14.87
CA ARG A 88 5.27 11.13 -13.49
C ARG A 88 4.15 10.52 -12.63
N ILE A 89 2.99 10.25 -13.21
CA ILE A 89 1.89 9.56 -12.53
C ILE A 89 2.24 8.08 -12.32
N GLU A 90 2.80 7.41 -13.32
CA GLU A 90 3.28 6.03 -13.22
C GLU A 90 4.35 5.88 -12.12
N THR A 91 5.29 6.81 -12.05
CA THR A 91 6.33 6.83 -11.00
C THR A 91 5.69 6.90 -9.60
N LYS A 92 4.63 7.70 -9.43
CA LYS A 92 3.90 7.81 -8.17
C LYS A 92 3.11 6.55 -7.82
N TYR A 93 2.49 5.88 -8.80
CA TYR A 93 1.84 4.59 -8.58
C TYR A 93 2.83 3.53 -8.10
N ARG A 94 3.99 3.44 -8.76
CA ARG A 94 5.05 2.49 -8.39
C ARG A 94 5.65 2.80 -7.00
N ALA A 95 5.72 4.08 -6.63
CA ALA A 95 6.15 4.50 -5.31
C ALA A 95 5.09 4.28 -4.21
N GLY A 96 3.82 4.02 -4.56
CA GLY A 96 2.71 3.83 -3.62
C GLY A 96 2.13 5.13 -3.07
N TRP A 97 2.21 6.25 -3.79
CA TRP A 97 1.80 7.59 -3.31
C TRP A 97 0.41 8.03 -3.78
N LEU A 98 -0.22 7.28 -4.69
CA LEU A 98 -1.55 7.56 -5.21
C LEU A 98 -2.45 6.37 -4.89
N GLU A 99 -3.23 6.51 -3.81
CA GLU A 99 -4.44 5.73 -3.53
C GLU A 99 -5.67 6.47 -4.10
#